data_AF-A0A6M3XMJ9-F1
#
_entry.id   AF-A0A6M3XMJ9-F1
#
_cell.length_a   1.000
_cell.length_b   1.000
_cell.length_c   1.000
_cell.angle_alpha   90.00
_cell.angle_beta   90.00
_cell.angle_gamma   90.00
#
_symmetry.space_group_name_H-M   'P 1'
#
loop_
_entity.id
_entity.type
_entity.pdbx_description
1 polymer ?
#
loop_
_entity_poly.entity_id
_entity_poly.type
_entity_poly.pdbx_seq_one_letter_code
_entity_poly.pdbx_strand_id
1 'polypeptide(L)'
;MEEPKTRRERIQFLFDKIFELRKEKLMKMEEYINELKQLAQGEANAREEIKKADKMWEVKKWDAVAKSYVSEKNIIREIRFAVKLLMQEEGKLMAELAELEGGA
;
A
#
# COMPACT_ATOMS: atom_id res chain seq x y z
N MET A 1 -12.74 -16.42 17.44
CA MET A 1 -12.06 -17.55 16.79
C MET A 1 -11.55 -18.46 17.89
N GLU A 2 -11.96 -19.72 17.90
CA GLU A 2 -11.38 -20.73 18.81
C GLU A 2 -9.92 -21.00 18.42
N GLU A 3 -9.07 -21.27 19.41
CA GLU A 3 -7.68 -21.67 19.16
C GLU A 3 -7.62 -23.07 18.51
N PRO A 4 -6.74 -23.28 17.51
CA PRO A 4 -6.59 -24.58 16.85
C PRO A 4 -6.05 -25.64 17.83
N LYS A 5 -6.66 -26.83 17.84
CA LYS A 5 -6.41 -27.88 18.84
C LYS A 5 -5.49 -28.99 18.35
N THR A 6 -5.30 -29.11 17.02
CA THR A 6 -4.42 -30.11 16.40
C THR A 6 -3.41 -29.48 15.42
N ARG A 7 -2.30 -30.18 15.15
CA ARG A 7 -1.27 -29.74 14.16
C ARG A 7 -1.90 -29.46 12.79
N ARG A 8 -2.85 -30.29 12.36
CA ARG A 8 -3.56 -30.12 11.06
C ARG A 8 -4.45 -28.88 11.05
N GLU A 9 -5.20 -28.64 12.13
CA GLU A 9 -6.00 -27.42 12.28
C GLU A 9 -5.13 -26.17 12.36
N ARG A 10 -3.95 -26.27 13.00
CA ARG A 10 -2.98 -25.17 13.05
C ARG A 10 -2.41 -24.84 11.67
N ILE A 11 -2.05 -25.85 10.89
CA ILE A 11 -1.59 -25.69 9.50
C ILE A 11 -2.68 -25.02 8.66
N GLN A 12 -3.92 -25.51 8.71
CA GLN A 12 -5.03 -24.90 7.96
C GLN A 12 -5.27 -23.44 8.37
N PHE A 13 -5.26 -23.16 9.68
CA PHE A 13 -5.40 -21.81 10.21
C PHE A 13 -4.30 -20.87 9.72
N LEU A 14 -3.05 -21.33 9.65
CA LEU A 14 -1.93 -20.54 9.13
C LEU A 14 -2.10 -20.27 7.64
N PHE A 15 -2.51 -21.27 6.84
CA PHE A 15 -2.82 -21.08 5.42
C PHE A 15 -3.90 -20.02 5.21
N ASP A 16 -5.02 -20.12 5.93
CA ASP A 16 -6.13 -19.19 5.81
C ASP A 16 -5.70 -17.77 6.19
N LYS A 17 -4.93 -17.61 7.27
CA LYS A 17 -4.36 -16.32 7.67
C LYS A 17 -3.41 -15.72 6.64
N ILE A 18 -2.50 -16.52 6.10
CA ILE A 18 -1.56 -16.08 5.06
C ILE A 18 -2.33 -15.63 3.81
N PHE A 19 -3.36 -16.39 3.43
CA PHE A 19 -4.19 -16.06 2.28
C PHE A 19 -4.95 -14.74 2.48
N GLU A 20 -5.61 -14.54 3.63
CA GLU A 20 -6.30 -13.29 3.94
C GLU A 20 -5.34 -12.10 3.96
N LEU A 21 -4.16 -12.24 4.58
CA LEU A 21 -3.13 -11.19 4.57
C LEU A 21 -2.68 -10.83 3.15
N ARG A 22 -2.46 -11.84 2.28
CA ARG A 22 -2.11 -11.61 0.87
C ARG A 22 -3.20 -10.85 0.13
N LYS A 23 -4.45 -11.24 0.33
CA LYS A 23 -5.61 -10.62 -0.30
C LYS A 23 -5.78 -9.17 0.15
N GLU A 24 -5.71 -8.90 1.45
CA GLU A 24 -5.79 -7.55 2.00
C GLU A 24 -4.66 -6.67 1.47
N LYS A 25 -3.43 -7.20 1.44
CA LYS A 25 -2.26 -6.52 0.89
C LYS A 25 -2.44 -6.18 -0.59
N LEU A 26 -2.98 -7.10 -1.40
CA LEU A 26 -3.24 -6.87 -2.82
C LEU A 26 -4.30 -5.78 -3.03
N MET A 27 -5.44 -5.85 -2.34
CA MET A 27 -6.50 -4.83 -2.45
C MET A 27 -5.98 -3.45 -2.07
N LYS A 28 -5.30 -3.34 -0.93
CA LYS A 28 -4.70 -2.08 -0.50
C LYS A 28 -3.66 -1.56 -1.51
N MET A 29 -2.78 -2.43 -2.02
CA MET A 29 -1.80 -2.02 -3.04
C MET A 29 -2.46 -1.48 -4.31
N GLU A 30 -3.55 -2.10 -4.77
CA GLU A 30 -4.27 -1.65 -5.97
C GLU A 30 -4.95 -0.30 -5.75
N GLU A 31 -5.62 -0.10 -4.62
CA GLU A 31 -6.20 1.19 -4.21
C GLU A 31 -5.12 2.28 -4.22
N TYR A 32 -3.98 2.02 -3.59
CA TYR A 32 -2.88 3.00 -3.52
C TYR A 32 -2.23 3.29 -4.87
N ILE A 33 -2.10 2.29 -5.75
CA ILE A 33 -1.61 2.52 -7.12
C ILE A 33 -2.57 3.43 -7.88
N ASN A 34 -3.89 3.26 -7.69
CA ASN A 34 -4.89 4.09 -8.34
C ASN A 34 -4.88 5.52 -7.80
N GLU A 35 -4.81 5.71 -6.48
CA GLU A 35 -4.62 7.02 -5.86
C GLU A 35 -3.34 7.70 -6.37
N LEU A 36 -2.22 6.97 -6.42
CA LEU A 36 -0.96 7.46 -6.97
C LEU A 36 -1.07 7.98 -8.40
N LYS A 37 -1.77 7.23 -9.26
CA LYS A 37 -2.00 7.62 -10.64
C LYS A 37 -2.83 8.90 -10.72
N GLN A 38 -3.88 9.01 -9.90
CA GLN A 38 -4.72 10.21 -9.83
C GLN A 38 -3.93 11.44 -9.35
N LEU A 39 -3.13 11.28 -8.29
CA LEU A 39 -2.27 12.35 -7.76
C LEU A 39 -1.21 12.79 -8.77
N ALA A 40 -0.57 11.84 -9.46
CA ALA A 40 0.40 12.13 -10.50
C ALA A 40 -0.23 12.85 -11.69
N GLN A 41 -1.43 12.42 -12.11
CA GLN A 41 -2.17 13.10 -13.16
C GLN A 41 -2.61 14.51 -12.74
N GLY A 42 -3.08 14.69 -11.50
CA GLY A 42 -3.43 15.99 -10.94
C GLY A 42 -2.25 16.96 -10.92
N GLU A 43 -1.07 16.50 -10.49
CA GLU A 43 0.16 17.31 -10.54
C GLU A 43 0.55 17.65 -11.98
N ALA A 44 0.49 16.70 -12.91
CA ALA A 44 0.82 16.94 -14.30
C ALA A 44 -0.11 18.00 -14.93
N ASN A 45 -1.42 17.88 -14.68
CA ASN A 45 -2.43 18.84 -15.13
C ASN A 45 -2.16 20.23 -14.53
N ALA A 46 -1.92 20.33 -13.23
CA ALA A 46 -1.61 21.61 -12.58
C ALA A 46 -0.36 22.26 -13.17
N ARG A 47 0.69 21.47 -13.46
CA ARG A 47 1.91 21.96 -14.13
C ARG A 47 1.66 22.40 -15.57
N GLU A 48 0.74 21.76 -16.27
CA GLU A 48 0.33 22.19 -17.61
C GLU A 48 -0.41 23.52 -17.57
N GLU A 49 -1.31 23.70 -16.60
CA GLU A 49 -2.03 24.97 -16.40
C GLU A 49 -1.09 26.12 -16.01
N ILE A 50 0.00 25.85 -15.27
CA ILE A 50 1.05 26.85 -15.03
C ILE A 50 1.67 27.34 -16.35
N LYS A 51 1.88 26.46 -17.33
CA LYS A 51 2.48 26.83 -18.63
C LYS A 51 1.52 27.64 -19.51
N LYS A 52 0.21 27.47 -19.32
CA LYS A 52 -0.85 28.18 -20.06
C LYS A 52 -1.28 29.48 -19.37
N ALA A 53 -0.87 29.69 -18.12
CA ALA A 53 -1.28 30.85 -17.34
C ALA A 53 -0.66 32.14 -17.88
N ASP A 54 -1.52 33.12 -18.19
CA ASP A 54 -1.09 34.43 -18.69
C ASP A 54 -0.83 35.42 -17.55
N LYS A 55 -1.43 35.18 -16.37
CA LYS A 55 -1.35 36.08 -15.22
C LYS A 55 -0.58 35.46 -14.07
N MET A 56 0.20 36.28 -13.38
CA MET A 56 1.00 35.83 -12.23
C MET A 56 0.16 35.23 -11.09
N TRP A 57 -1.09 35.67 -10.90
CA TRP A 57 -1.97 35.08 -9.87
C TRP A 57 -2.46 33.67 -10.25
N GLU A 58 -2.65 33.39 -11.55
CA GLU A 58 -2.99 32.06 -12.07
C GLU A 58 -1.83 31.10 -11.87
N VAL A 59 -0.61 31.55 -12.17
CA VAL A 59 0.62 30.80 -11.90
C VAL A 59 0.73 30.44 -10.41
N LYS A 60 0.53 31.41 -9.50
CA LYS A 60 0.59 31.17 -8.05
C LYS A 60 -0.49 30.20 -7.56
N LYS A 61 -1.71 30.30 -8.11
CA LYS A 61 -2.81 29.39 -7.79
C LYS A 61 -2.44 27.96 -8.17
N TRP A 62 -1.99 27.74 -9.41
CA TRP A 62 -1.66 26.40 -9.89
C TRP A 62 -0.37 25.84 -9.29
N ASP A 63 0.60 26.67 -8.94
CA ASP A 63 1.79 26.26 -8.18
C ASP A 63 1.43 25.75 -6.78
N ALA A 64 0.48 26.41 -6.09
CA ALA A 64 -0.02 25.93 -4.81
C ALA A 64 -0.73 24.56 -4.93
N VAL A 65 -1.52 24.37 -5.99
CA VAL A 65 -2.17 23.09 -6.30
C VAL A 65 -1.14 22.01 -6.64
N ALA A 66 -0.12 22.30 -7.45
CA ALA A 66 0.93 21.34 -7.76
C ALA A 66 1.71 20.92 -6.49
N LYS A 67 1.94 21.86 -5.56
CA LYS A 67 2.61 21.59 -4.28
C LYS A 67 1.78 20.74 -3.33
N SER A 68 0.44 20.86 -3.32
CA SER A 68 -0.40 20.00 -2.47
C SER A 68 -0.28 18.52 -2.87
N TYR A 69 -0.22 18.23 -4.17
CA TYR A 69 0.01 16.87 -4.66
C TYR A 69 1.38 16.30 -4.27
N VAL A 70 2.42 17.13 -4.15
CA VAL A 70 3.75 16.69 -3.65
C VAL A 70 3.69 16.28 -2.17
N SER A 71 2.90 17.00 -1.37
CA SER A 71 2.67 16.65 0.04
C SER A 71 1.97 15.29 0.17
N GLU A 72 0.96 15.05 -0.66
CA GLU A 72 0.22 13.77 -0.69
C GLU A 72 1.11 12.60 -1.14
N LYS A 73 2.09 12.84 -2.01
CA LYS A 73 3.11 11.82 -2.37
C LYS A 73 3.99 11.37 -1.20
N ASN A 74 4.14 12.16 -0.13
CA ASN A 74 4.87 11.72 1.06
C ASN A 74 4.08 10.69 1.88
N ILE A 75 2.74 10.74 1.88
CA ILE A 75 1.87 9.76 2.54
C ILE A 75 2.06 8.36 1.92
N ILE A 76 2.33 8.29 0.62
CA ILE A 76 2.69 7.04 -0.07
C ILE A 76 3.98 6.41 0.45
N ARG A 77 4.93 7.20 0.97
CA ARG A 77 6.16 6.66 1.56
C ARG A 77 5.86 5.90 2.86
N GLU A 78 4.91 6.38 3.64
CA GLU A 78 4.42 5.70 4.85
C GLU A 78 3.66 4.41 4.49
N ILE A 79 2.90 4.43 3.39
CA ILE A 79 2.21 3.24 2.86
C ILE A 79 3.21 2.15 2.41
N ARG A 80 4.31 2.50 1.74
CA ARG A 80 5.38 1.51 1.42
C ARG A 80 5.93 0.85 2.68
N PHE A 81 6.02 1.60 3.77
CA PHE A 81 6.45 1.07 5.05
C PHE A 81 5.42 0.07 5.62
N ALA A 82 4.12 0.39 5.55
CA ALA A 82 3.06 -0.52 5.94
C ALA A 82 3.05 -1.84 5.13
N VAL A 83 3.22 -1.77 3.80
CA VAL A 83 3.34 -2.97 2.94
C VAL A 83 4.57 -3.80 3.32
N LYS A 84 5.68 -3.15 3.67
CA LYS A 84 6.89 -3.83 4.14
C LYS A 84 6.65 -4.56 5.46
N LEU A 85 5.91 -3.97 6.41
CA LEU A 85 5.54 -4.63 7.66
C LEU A 85 4.66 -5.86 7.42
N LEU A 86 3.67 -5.77 6.52
CA LEU A 86 2.84 -6.91 6.13
C LEU A 86 3.66 -8.05 5.52
N MET A 87 4.66 -7.74 4.69
CA MET A 87 5.58 -8.73 4.14
C MET A 87 6.42 -9.43 5.22
N GLN A 88 6.86 -8.69 6.23
CA GLN A 88 7.60 -9.27 7.34
C GLN A 88 6.72 -10.22 8.16
N GLU A 89 5.47 -9.85 8.41
CA GLU A 89 4.53 -10.68 9.14
C GLU A 89 4.16 -11.96 8.37
N GLU A 90 3.91 -11.83 7.06
CA GLU A 90 3.72 -12.99 6.17
C GLU A 90 4.93 -13.94 6.22
N GLY A 91 6.15 -13.39 6.20
CA GLY A 91 7.38 -14.17 6.29
C GLY A 91 7.50 -14.97 7.58
N LYS A 92 7.08 -14.40 8.73
CA LYS A 92 7.07 -15.12 10.01
C LYS A 92 6.08 -16.28 10.00
N LEU A 93 4.87 -16.06 9.49
CA LEU A 93 3.84 -17.11 9.42
C LEU A 93 4.25 -18.24 8.47
N MET A 94 4.90 -17.91 7.35
CA MET A 94 5.45 -18.90 6.42
C MET A 94 6.58 -19.72 7.07
N ALA A 95 7.41 -19.12 7.93
CA ALA A 95 8.43 -19.84 8.67
C ALA A 95 7.81 -20.81 9.70
N GLU A 96 6.82 -20.35 10.48
CA GLU A 96 6.08 -21.21 11.42
C GLU A 96 5.41 -22.39 10.68
N LEU A 97 4.81 -22.13 9.52
CA LEU A 97 4.22 -23.16 8.68
C LEU A 97 5.28 -24.17 8.20
N ALA A 98 6.42 -23.69 7.71
CA ALA A 98 7.50 -24.56 7.23
C ALA A 98 8.08 -25.45 8.34
N GLU A 99 8.22 -24.94 9.57
CA GLU A 99 8.61 -25.74 10.73
C GLU A 99 7.56 -26.82 11.06
N LEU A 100 6.28 -26.44 11.02
CA LEU A 100 5.16 -27.34 11.25
C LEU A 100 4.95 -28.35 10.13
N GLU A 101 5.38 -28.11 8.90
CA GLU A 101 5.30 -29.06 7.78
C GLU A 101 6.56 -29.93 7.66
N GLY A 102 7.74 -29.36 7.93
CA GLY A 102 9.05 -30.02 7.80
C GLY A 102 9.35 -31.06 8.87
N GLY A 103 8.67 -31.00 10.02
CA GLY A 103 8.83 -31.96 11.11
C GLY A 103 10.17 -31.83 11.82
N ALA A 104 10.16 -31.14 12.96
CA ALA A 104 10.96 -31.56 14.11
C ALA A 104 10.11 -32.49 14.98
#